data_AF-A0A6G0VPC6-F1
#
_entry.id   AF-A0A6G0VPC6-F1
#
_cell.length_a   1.000
_cell.length_b   1.000
_cell.length_c   1.000
_cell.angle_alpha   90.00
_cell.angle_beta   90.00
_cell.angle_gamma   90.00
#
_symmetry.space_group_name_H-M   'P 1'
#
loop_
_entity.id
_entity.type
_entity.pdbx_description
1 polymer ?
#
loop_
_entity_poly.entity_id
_entity_poly.type
_entity_poly.pdbx_seq_one_letter_code
_entity_poly.pdbx_strand_id
1 'polypeptide(L)'
;RNIIGPDASDTAFICSFFDKLFDSLNGSFDKVTDGKIYRTAVKKNSIHHTVWADSLKILSTMSFVLDNGRKKSVPTIKNWMTTIRSFQTLSNVLGMNGIRSLLPRHLNQDPLECFFGAIRSIGSKNPNCHAFASAYKTLVLNNLVSSHSPGYNCEEDFTEGSLSSFTNFFESAIAPTSELENQIFISADLPQTLHHLSMSTSFVRGQAQNYIAGFILSSEKVAEHHLLITAREYQSNHPTLKYPSSTLCSIVQQIINFVGEKMSNVCLHPNIHSTLTNALNQQLFFPFELNCSEHKDNFRLNIIKLSLKMMIQHYCTEVNRILVGKRQLRENETDPVKKMAHTWYSKHSKTRKTQGKFNLI
;
A
#
# COMPACT_ATOMS: atom_id res chain seq x y z
N ARG A 1 -26.36 -13.81 -6.82
CA ARG A 1 -26.99 -12.46 -6.65
C ARG A 1 -25.90 -11.43 -6.88
N ASN A 2 -26.18 -10.32 -7.55
CA ASN A 2 -25.19 -9.24 -7.68
C ASN A 2 -24.86 -8.67 -6.30
N ILE A 3 -23.57 -8.45 -6.03
CA ILE A 3 -23.04 -8.08 -4.70
C ILE A 3 -23.25 -6.57 -4.42
N ILE A 4 -23.61 -5.81 -5.45
CA ILE A 4 -23.64 -4.35 -5.50
C ILE A 4 -25.10 -3.93 -5.79
N GLY A 5 -25.67 -3.05 -4.94
CA GLY A 5 -26.98 -2.44 -5.18
C GLY A 5 -26.93 -1.36 -6.27
N PRO A 6 -28.07 -0.91 -6.83
CA PRO A 6 -28.09 0.01 -7.96
C PRO A 6 -27.24 1.28 -7.77
N ASP A 7 -27.43 2.00 -6.66
CA ASP A 7 -26.69 3.25 -6.37
C ASP A 7 -25.17 3.03 -6.22
N ALA A 8 -24.78 1.80 -5.93
CA ALA A 8 -23.39 1.39 -5.77
C ALA A 8 -22.72 0.95 -7.09
N SER A 9 -23.46 0.68 -8.18
CA SER A 9 -22.84 0.42 -9.49
C SER A 9 -22.20 1.68 -10.07
N ASP A 10 -22.89 2.81 -9.95
CA ASP A 10 -22.42 4.10 -10.49
C ASP A 10 -21.25 4.62 -9.66
N THR A 11 -21.31 4.42 -8.34
CA THR A 11 -20.20 4.66 -7.41
C THR A 11 -18.98 3.80 -7.79
N ALA A 12 -19.16 2.49 -8.01
CA ALA A 12 -18.08 1.59 -8.41
C ALA A 12 -17.50 1.94 -9.80
N PHE A 13 -18.32 2.38 -10.75
CA PHE A 13 -17.86 2.88 -12.05
C PHE A 13 -16.98 4.12 -11.89
N ILE A 14 -17.42 5.13 -11.14
CA ILE A 14 -16.66 6.36 -10.91
C ILE A 14 -15.34 6.07 -10.18
N CYS A 15 -15.35 5.21 -9.16
CA CYS A 15 -14.12 4.79 -8.47
C CYS A 15 -13.16 4.05 -9.39
N SER A 16 -13.64 3.09 -10.20
CA SER A 16 -12.80 2.35 -11.15
C SER A 16 -12.25 3.26 -12.26
N PHE A 17 -13.03 4.23 -12.73
CA PHE A 17 -12.61 5.23 -13.70
C PHE A 17 -11.44 6.09 -13.17
N PHE A 18 -11.59 6.66 -11.98
CA PHE A 18 -10.55 7.52 -11.40
C PHE A 18 -9.30 6.76 -10.94
N ASP A 19 -9.40 5.52 -10.44
CA ASP A 19 -8.22 4.68 -10.16
C ASP A 19 -7.41 4.39 -11.43
N LYS A 20 -8.07 3.98 -12.53
CA LYS A 20 -7.42 3.75 -13.84
C LYS A 20 -6.76 5.01 -14.40
N LEU A 21 -7.45 6.15 -14.31
CA LEU A 21 -6.92 7.44 -14.75
C LEU A 21 -5.74 7.91 -13.89
N PHE A 22 -5.83 7.78 -12.57
CA PHE A 22 -4.75 8.15 -11.64
C PHE A 22 -3.50 7.29 -11.85
N ASP A 23 -3.64 5.96 -11.95
CA ASP A 23 -2.54 5.06 -12.28
C ASP A 23 -1.84 5.49 -13.58
N SER A 24 -2.62 5.82 -14.64
CA SER A 24 -2.10 6.27 -15.94
C SER A 24 -1.30 7.58 -15.90
N LEU A 25 -1.27 8.23 -14.74
CA LEU A 25 -0.58 9.49 -14.46
C LEU A 25 0.32 9.40 -13.21
N ASN A 26 0.51 8.20 -12.62
CA ASN A 26 1.37 7.93 -11.46
C ASN A 26 2.25 6.66 -11.63
N GLY A 27 2.59 6.30 -12.87
CA GLY A 27 3.51 5.21 -13.20
C GLY A 27 4.96 5.49 -12.76
N SER A 28 5.52 4.59 -11.94
CA SER A 28 6.87 4.72 -11.36
C SER A 28 7.94 3.84 -12.05
N PHE A 29 7.53 2.90 -12.89
CA PHE A 29 8.41 1.92 -13.54
C PHE A 29 7.76 1.37 -14.83
N ASP A 30 8.52 0.65 -15.65
CA ASP A 30 8.03 0.14 -16.94
C ASP A 30 7.25 -1.19 -16.86
N LYS A 31 7.46 -1.97 -15.79
CA LYS A 31 6.89 -3.31 -15.62
C LYS A 31 5.51 -3.25 -14.97
N VAL A 32 4.56 -4.08 -15.42
CA VAL A 32 3.30 -4.29 -14.69
C VAL A 32 3.58 -4.97 -13.34
N THR A 33 3.16 -4.34 -12.25
CA THR A 33 3.16 -4.88 -10.88
C THR A 33 1.73 -4.94 -10.35
N ASP A 34 1.39 -5.96 -9.56
CA ASP A 34 0.09 -6.12 -8.89
C ASP A 34 -1.13 -5.86 -9.78
N GLY A 35 -1.01 -6.28 -11.05
CA GLY A 35 -2.00 -6.11 -12.11
C GLY A 35 -2.22 -4.67 -12.62
N LYS A 36 -1.59 -3.64 -12.04
CA LYS A 36 -1.78 -2.23 -12.40
C LYS A 36 -1.13 -1.89 -13.76
N ILE A 37 -1.73 -2.37 -14.85
CA ILE A 37 -1.27 -2.14 -16.24
C ILE A 37 -1.17 -0.66 -16.61
N TYR A 38 -2.00 0.17 -16.00
CA TYR A 38 -2.03 1.61 -16.21
C TYR A 38 -0.92 2.33 -15.43
N ARG A 39 -0.35 1.72 -14.38
CA ARG A 39 0.71 2.33 -13.55
C ARG A 39 2.10 2.02 -14.10
N THR A 40 2.28 2.16 -15.42
CA THR A 40 3.51 1.80 -16.14
C THR A 40 4.15 3.01 -16.85
N ALA A 41 5.21 2.79 -17.62
CA ALA A 41 5.85 3.86 -18.38
C ALA A 41 5.04 4.21 -19.65
N VAL A 42 4.88 5.50 -19.91
CA VAL A 42 4.26 5.99 -21.15
C VAL A 42 5.26 5.82 -22.29
N LYS A 43 4.94 4.91 -23.21
CA LYS A 43 5.63 4.65 -24.48
C LYS A 43 4.74 5.02 -25.67
N LYS A 44 5.34 5.17 -26.86
CA LYS A 44 4.63 5.49 -28.12
C LYS A 44 3.36 4.66 -28.37
N ASN A 45 3.42 3.36 -28.09
CA ASN A 45 2.30 2.42 -28.32
C ASN A 45 1.70 1.89 -27.00
N SER A 46 1.84 2.61 -25.89
CA SER A 46 1.32 2.17 -24.58
C SER A 46 -0.16 2.49 -24.39
N ILE A 47 -0.83 1.72 -23.52
CA ILE A 47 -2.28 1.80 -23.26
C ILE A 47 -2.75 3.18 -22.75
N HIS A 48 -1.84 3.97 -22.17
CA HIS A 48 -2.08 5.33 -21.67
C HIS A 48 -2.77 6.23 -22.69
N HIS A 49 -2.38 6.17 -23.97
CA HIS A 49 -2.95 7.04 -25.02
C HIS A 49 -4.46 6.81 -25.21
N THR A 50 -4.90 5.55 -25.14
CA THR A 50 -6.31 5.16 -25.20
C THR A 50 -7.05 5.63 -23.94
N VAL A 51 -6.50 5.38 -22.75
CA VAL A 51 -7.08 5.82 -21.47
C VAL A 51 -7.27 7.34 -21.45
N TRP A 52 -6.28 8.09 -21.90
CA TRP A 52 -6.31 9.55 -21.97
C TRP A 52 -7.35 10.05 -22.97
N ALA A 53 -7.44 9.44 -24.16
CA ALA A 53 -8.44 9.78 -25.16
C ALA A 53 -9.89 9.51 -24.69
N ASP A 54 -10.13 8.38 -24.02
CA ASP A 54 -11.46 8.01 -23.50
C ASP A 54 -11.82 8.79 -22.23
N SER A 55 -10.85 9.04 -21.35
CA SER A 55 -11.05 9.87 -20.15
C SER A 55 -11.40 11.31 -20.50
N LEU A 56 -10.84 11.88 -21.59
CA LEU A 56 -11.24 13.21 -22.05
C LEU A 56 -12.71 13.26 -22.52
N LYS A 57 -13.24 12.17 -23.10
CA LYS A 57 -14.67 12.06 -23.46
C LYS A 57 -15.53 12.06 -22.19
N ILE A 58 -15.21 11.17 -21.24
CA ILE A 58 -15.93 11.00 -19.97
C ILE A 58 -15.88 12.28 -19.11
N LEU A 59 -14.71 12.90 -18.94
CA LEU A 59 -14.57 14.14 -18.18
C LEU A 59 -15.35 15.31 -18.80
N SER A 60 -15.52 15.34 -20.13
CA SER A 60 -16.27 16.42 -20.80
C SER A 60 -17.78 16.39 -20.51
N THR A 61 -18.34 15.26 -20.08
CA THR A 61 -19.76 15.15 -19.69
C THR A 61 -20.00 15.33 -18.19
N MET A 62 -18.93 15.30 -17.38
CA MET A 62 -18.99 15.46 -15.92
C MET A 62 -19.21 16.91 -15.49
N SER A 63 -20.11 17.11 -14.51
CA SER A 63 -20.26 18.37 -13.79
C SER A 63 -20.67 18.12 -12.35
N PHE A 64 -20.07 18.83 -11.40
CA PHE A 64 -20.55 18.81 -10.01
C PHE A 64 -21.95 19.43 -9.92
N VAL A 65 -22.81 18.86 -9.08
CA VAL A 65 -24.19 19.29 -8.86
C VAL A 65 -24.38 19.54 -7.36
N LEU A 66 -25.12 20.58 -7.00
CA LEU A 66 -25.55 20.87 -5.63
C LEU A 66 -26.86 20.14 -5.32
N ASP A 67 -27.18 19.97 -4.03
CA ASP A 67 -28.41 19.33 -3.53
C ASP A 67 -29.71 19.96 -4.11
N ASN A 68 -29.63 21.22 -4.55
CA ASN A 68 -30.69 21.96 -5.24
C ASN A 68 -30.66 21.83 -6.78
N GLY A 69 -30.02 20.79 -7.32
CA GLY A 69 -29.94 20.48 -8.77
C GLY A 69 -29.05 21.42 -9.61
N ARG A 70 -28.58 22.54 -9.07
CA ARG A 70 -27.74 23.50 -9.82
C ARG A 70 -26.33 22.97 -10.01
N LYS A 71 -25.78 23.13 -11.22
CA LYS A 71 -24.38 22.80 -11.53
C LYS A 71 -23.42 23.75 -10.81
N LYS A 72 -22.40 23.21 -10.15
CA LYS A 72 -21.31 23.95 -9.50
C LYS A 72 -20.09 23.96 -10.40
N SER A 73 -19.61 25.14 -10.78
CA SER A 73 -18.30 25.27 -11.42
C SER A 73 -17.21 25.01 -10.39
N VAL A 74 -16.35 24.02 -10.65
CA VAL A 74 -15.19 23.65 -9.81
C VAL A 74 -14.03 23.33 -10.76
N PRO A 75 -12.81 23.86 -10.54
CA PRO A 75 -11.72 23.70 -11.49
C PRO A 75 -11.27 22.24 -11.68
N THR A 76 -11.56 21.33 -10.75
CA THR A 76 -11.05 19.94 -10.74
C THR A 76 -11.20 19.19 -12.06
N ILE A 77 -12.40 19.16 -12.67
CA ILE A 77 -12.63 18.45 -13.94
C ILE A 77 -11.88 19.14 -15.10
N LYS A 78 -11.92 20.47 -15.17
CA LYS A 78 -11.16 21.25 -16.15
C LYS A 78 -9.66 21.01 -16.02
N ASN A 79 -9.14 20.93 -14.80
CA ASN A 79 -7.73 20.70 -14.51
C ASN A 79 -7.32 19.28 -14.90
N TRP A 80 -8.12 18.25 -14.60
CA TRP A 80 -7.89 16.89 -15.12
C TRP A 80 -7.78 16.87 -16.66
N MET A 81 -8.71 17.50 -17.36
CA MET A 81 -8.67 17.59 -18.82
C MET A 81 -7.44 18.35 -19.34
N THR A 82 -6.98 19.39 -18.63
CA THR A 82 -5.73 20.09 -18.95
C THR A 82 -4.52 19.19 -18.73
N THR A 83 -4.41 18.52 -17.57
CA THR A 83 -3.30 17.61 -17.25
C THR A 83 -3.18 16.51 -18.29
N ILE A 84 -4.28 15.84 -18.66
CA ILE A 84 -4.27 14.78 -19.68
C ILE A 84 -3.76 15.29 -21.03
N ARG A 85 -4.20 16.49 -21.46
CA ARG A 85 -3.72 17.11 -22.71
C ARG A 85 -2.25 17.51 -22.64
N SER A 86 -1.78 17.99 -21.49
CA SER A 86 -0.36 18.27 -21.25
C SER A 86 0.48 16.99 -21.32
N PHE A 87 0.02 15.89 -20.74
CA PHE A 87 0.67 14.58 -20.81
C PHE A 87 0.71 14.00 -22.24
N GLN A 88 -0.38 14.10 -23.00
CA GLN A 88 -0.41 13.75 -24.43
C GLN A 88 0.60 14.59 -25.23
N THR A 89 0.61 15.90 -25.02
CA THR A 89 1.53 16.84 -25.69
C THR A 89 2.99 16.52 -25.34
N LEU A 90 3.29 16.35 -24.06
CA LEU A 90 4.63 16.05 -23.56
C LEU A 90 5.14 14.69 -24.06
N SER A 91 4.30 13.65 -24.04
CA SER A 91 4.67 12.33 -24.58
C SER A 91 5.01 12.38 -26.08
N ASN A 92 4.34 13.23 -26.85
CA ASN A 92 4.65 13.43 -28.27
C ASN A 92 5.98 14.19 -28.44
N VAL A 93 6.18 15.29 -27.72
CA VAL A 93 7.42 16.10 -27.77
C VAL A 93 8.64 15.29 -27.34
N LEU A 94 8.56 14.54 -26.24
CA LEU A 94 9.62 13.65 -25.78
C LEU A 94 9.92 12.56 -26.82
N GLY A 95 8.88 11.95 -27.40
CA GLY A 95 9.03 10.94 -28.46
C GLY A 95 9.69 11.48 -29.74
N MET A 96 9.39 12.73 -30.13
CA MET A 96 10.06 13.42 -31.24
C MET A 96 11.54 13.70 -30.96
N ASN A 97 11.91 13.92 -29.70
CA ASN A 97 13.29 14.07 -29.24
C ASN A 97 13.97 12.71 -28.91
N GLY A 98 13.40 11.59 -29.36
CA GLY A 98 14.00 10.26 -29.23
C GLY A 98 13.82 9.58 -27.86
N ILE A 99 13.19 10.25 -26.88
CA ILE A 99 12.93 9.71 -25.54
C ILE A 99 11.80 8.68 -25.65
N ARG A 100 12.13 7.40 -25.41
CA ARG A 100 11.25 6.26 -25.73
C ARG A 100 10.21 5.94 -24.65
N SER A 101 10.41 6.45 -23.44
CA SER A 101 9.60 6.18 -22.25
C SER A 101 9.60 7.38 -21.31
N LEU A 102 8.42 7.75 -20.81
CA LEU A 102 8.21 8.72 -19.73
C LEU A 102 7.65 7.98 -18.51
N LEU A 103 8.11 8.33 -17.30
CA LEU A 103 7.55 7.86 -16.03
C LEU A 103 6.68 8.96 -15.42
N PRO A 104 5.33 8.83 -15.42
CA PRO A 104 4.44 9.87 -14.92
C PRO A 104 4.69 10.30 -13.46
N ARG A 105 5.21 9.41 -12.60
CA ARG A 105 5.53 9.71 -11.20
C ARG A 105 6.46 10.92 -11.03
N HIS A 106 7.34 11.21 -12.00
CA HIS A 106 8.27 12.34 -11.93
C HIS A 106 7.66 13.70 -12.36
N LEU A 107 6.36 13.76 -12.63
CA LEU A 107 5.64 14.97 -13.08
C LEU A 107 4.57 15.45 -12.10
N ASN A 108 4.62 14.97 -10.85
CA ASN A 108 3.80 15.45 -9.73
C ASN A 108 4.64 16.29 -8.73
N GLN A 109 4.03 16.70 -7.62
CA GLN A 109 4.70 17.47 -6.57
C GLN A 109 5.05 16.64 -5.32
N ASP A 110 4.81 15.32 -5.33
CA ASP A 110 4.99 14.45 -4.17
C ASP A 110 6.43 14.52 -3.62
N PRO A 111 7.52 14.52 -4.43
CA PRO A 111 8.88 14.70 -3.91
C PRO A 111 9.07 16.00 -3.11
N LEU A 112 8.35 17.06 -3.43
CA LEU A 112 8.38 18.33 -2.70
C LEU A 112 7.57 18.26 -1.40
N GLU A 113 6.45 17.55 -1.38
CA GLU A 113 5.69 17.28 -0.14
C GLU A 113 6.46 16.35 0.82
N CYS A 114 7.13 15.34 0.28
CA CYS A 114 8.08 14.46 0.98
C CYS A 114 9.26 15.26 1.55
N PHE A 115 9.88 16.14 0.76
CA PHE A 115 10.95 17.04 1.23
C PHE A 115 10.49 17.95 2.38
N PHE A 116 9.32 18.60 2.24
CA PHE A 116 8.74 19.36 3.34
C PHE A 116 8.39 18.48 4.55
N GLY A 117 8.17 17.17 4.36
CA GLY A 117 8.09 16.19 5.43
C GLY A 117 9.38 16.04 6.21
N ALA A 118 10.49 15.80 5.51
CA ALA A 118 11.82 15.65 6.08
C ALA A 118 12.32 16.92 6.81
N ILE A 119 11.90 18.10 6.35
CA ILE A 119 12.11 19.38 7.07
C ILE A 119 11.36 19.39 8.42
N ARG A 120 10.11 18.91 8.44
CA ARG A 120 9.21 18.98 9.61
C ARG A 120 9.50 17.92 10.68
N SER A 121 10.19 16.84 10.31
CA SER A 121 10.66 15.76 11.21
C SER A 121 11.99 16.10 11.88
N ILE A 122 12.94 16.70 11.15
CA ILE A 122 14.24 17.13 11.70
C ILE A 122 14.09 18.38 12.58
N GLY A 123 13.33 19.37 12.12
CA GLY A 123 13.16 20.65 12.81
C GLY A 123 11.93 20.67 13.72
N SER A 124 10.85 21.26 13.22
CA SER A 124 9.56 21.31 13.91
C SER A 124 8.42 21.24 12.91
N LYS A 125 7.21 20.90 13.38
CA LYS A 125 6.01 20.80 12.53
C LYS A 125 5.73 22.08 11.73
N ASN A 126 6.03 23.25 12.33
CA ASN A 126 5.85 24.58 11.74
C ASN A 126 7.16 25.37 11.94
N PRO A 127 8.17 25.21 11.06
CA PRO A 127 9.45 25.89 11.21
C PRO A 127 9.32 27.38 10.82
N ASN A 128 10.02 28.26 11.52
CA ASN A 128 10.28 29.62 11.03
C ASN A 128 11.40 29.60 9.98
N CYS A 129 11.64 30.72 9.28
CA CYS A 129 12.61 30.78 8.18
C CYS A 129 14.03 30.34 8.58
N HIS A 130 14.47 30.62 9.81
CA HIS A 130 15.77 30.17 10.32
C HIS A 130 15.78 28.66 10.56
N ALA A 131 14.76 28.11 11.24
CA ALA A 131 14.65 26.67 11.48
C ALA A 131 14.52 25.88 10.17
N PHE A 132 13.80 26.41 9.18
CA PHE A 132 13.71 25.85 7.84
C PHE A 132 15.07 25.84 7.14
N ALA A 133 15.80 26.97 7.14
CA ALA A 133 17.12 27.06 6.51
C ALA A 133 18.17 26.15 7.18
N SER A 134 18.08 25.94 8.50
CA SER A 134 18.93 25.00 9.23
C SER A 134 18.57 23.55 8.91
N ALA A 135 17.29 23.18 8.95
CA ALA A 135 16.84 21.83 8.58
C ALA A 135 17.15 21.50 7.10
N TYR A 136 17.03 22.48 6.18
CA TYR A 136 17.43 22.36 4.79
C TYR A 136 18.91 21.99 4.67
N LYS A 137 19.81 22.69 5.39
CA LYS A 137 21.24 22.38 5.40
C LYS A 137 21.50 20.97 5.94
N THR A 138 20.85 20.58 7.03
CA THR A 138 20.96 19.22 7.58
C THR A 138 20.52 18.14 6.59
N LEU A 139 19.41 18.34 5.86
CA LEU A 139 18.99 17.42 4.81
C LEU A 139 20.00 17.34 3.67
N VAL A 140 20.45 18.48 3.14
CA VAL A 140 21.39 18.49 1.99
C VAL A 140 22.73 17.86 2.36
N LEU A 141 23.26 18.11 3.56
CA LEU A 141 24.49 17.47 4.04
C LEU A 141 24.33 15.96 4.21
N ASN A 142 23.19 15.51 4.73
CA ASN A 142 22.91 14.09 4.98
C ASN A 142 22.22 13.38 3.79
N ASN A 143 22.33 13.92 2.57
CA ASN A 143 21.74 13.35 1.35
C ASN A 143 20.22 13.03 1.42
N LEU A 144 19.46 13.96 1.98
CA LEU A 144 17.99 13.99 2.05
C LEU A 144 17.34 12.85 2.87
N VAL A 145 18.03 12.31 3.89
CA VAL A 145 17.57 11.23 4.80
C VAL A 145 16.04 11.21 4.98
N SER A 146 15.40 10.10 4.60
CA SER A 146 13.97 9.95 4.87
C SER A 146 13.74 9.94 6.39
N SER A 147 12.77 10.74 6.79
CA SER A 147 12.31 10.80 8.18
C SER A 147 10.80 10.98 8.15
N HIS A 148 10.13 9.95 7.60
CA HIS A 148 8.68 9.90 7.45
C HIS A 148 7.99 10.26 8.77
N SER A 149 7.38 11.43 8.84
CA SER A 149 6.66 11.83 10.04
C SER A 149 5.48 10.87 10.29
N PRO A 150 5.03 10.66 11.55
CA PRO A 150 4.04 9.61 11.88
C PRO A 150 2.63 9.79 11.30
N GLY A 151 2.45 9.71 9.98
CA GLY A 151 1.17 9.85 9.28
C GLY A 151 1.26 10.47 7.88
N TYR A 152 2.31 10.17 7.12
CA TYR A 152 2.39 10.58 5.71
C TYR A 152 1.39 9.81 4.84
N ASN A 153 0.87 10.52 3.83
CA ASN A 153 -0.01 9.98 2.79
C ASN A 153 0.71 9.81 1.43
N CYS A 154 1.90 10.38 1.27
CA CYS A 154 2.74 10.23 0.09
C CYS A 154 3.37 8.83 0.06
N GLU A 155 3.58 8.29 -1.13
CA GLU A 155 4.36 7.06 -1.31
C GLU A 155 5.87 7.31 -1.08
N GLU A 156 6.62 6.23 -0.91
CA GLU A 156 8.07 6.26 -0.77
C GLU A 156 8.72 6.59 -2.13
N ASP A 157 9.00 7.87 -2.36
CA ASP A 157 9.71 8.32 -3.57
C ASP A 157 11.20 7.94 -3.47
N PHE A 158 11.76 7.44 -4.59
CA PHE A 158 13.17 7.05 -4.74
C PHE A 158 14.14 8.26 -4.77
N THR A 159 13.92 9.24 -3.88
CA THR A 159 14.73 10.46 -3.73
C THR A 159 15.82 10.36 -2.67
N GLU A 160 15.85 9.29 -1.88
CA GLU A 160 17.04 8.94 -1.10
C GLU A 160 18.21 8.73 -2.08
N GLY A 161 19.34 9.41 -1.85
CA GLY A 161 20.47 9.37 -2.78
C GLY A 161 20.31 10.22 -4.06
N SER A 162 19.25 11.02 -4.19
CA SER A 162 19.00 11.88 -5.37
C SER A 162 20.07 12.94 -5.60
N LEU A 163 20.79 13.34 -4.55
CA LEU A 163 22.03 14.11 -4.70
C LEU A 163 23.22 13.15 -4.70
N SER A 164 24.18 13.38 -5.61
CA SER A 164 25.53 12.84 -5.44
C SER A 164 26.05 13.29 -4.08
N SER A 165 26.32 12.35 -3.17
CA SER A 165 26.48 12.69 -1.76
C SER A 165 27.64 13.66 -1.55
N PHE A 166 27.45 14.67 -0.70
CA PHE A 166 28.55 15.53 -0.28
C PHE A 166 29.64 14.75 0.47
N THR A 167 29.35 13.53 0.95
CA THR A 167 30.37 12.58 1.40
C THR A 167 31.48 12.42 0.36
N ASN A 168 31.22 12.23 -0.94
CA ASN A 168 32.29 12.12 -1.95
C ASN A 168 33.22 13.35 -2.00
N PHE A 169 32.71 14.54 -1.64
CA PHE A 169 33.45 15.80 -1.59
C PHE A 169 34.23 15.99 -0.27
N PHE A 170 33.87 15.25 0.79
CA PHE A 170 34.58 15.24 2.08
C PHE A 170 35.46 13.97 2.27
N GLU A 171 35.14 12.87 1.59
CA GLU A 171 35.86 11.60 1.58
C GLU A 171 37.17 11.69 0.79
N SER A 172 37.21 12.60 -0.20
CA SER A 172 38.47 13.03 -0.83
C SER A 172 39.41 13.79 0.11
N ALA A 173 38.97 14.13 1.33
CA ALA A 173 39.82 14.62 2.41
C ALA A 173 40.05 13.59 3.55
N ILE A 174 39.11 12.67 3.81
CA ILE A 174 39.21 11.65 4.87
C ILE A 174 38.47 10.34 4.49
N ALA A 175 39.16 9.20 4.43
CA ALA A 175 38.56 7.88 4.25
C ALA A 175 39.45 6.75 4.82
N PRO A 176 38.94 5.52 5.05
CA PRO A 176 37.55 5.06 5.24
C PRO A 176 37.32 4.66 6.73
N THR A 177 36.32 3.94 7.27
CA THR A 177 35.03 3.26 6.92
C THR A 177 34.24 3.16 8.27
N SER A 178 32.99 2.73 8.46
CA SER A 178 31.83 2.22 7.69
C SER A 178 30.54 2.63 8.49
N GLU A 179 29.29 2.16 8.35
CA GLU A 179 28.62 1.10 7.57
C GLU A 179 27.10 1.44 7.38
N LEU A 180 26.23 0.46 7.09
CA LEU A 180 24.80 0.61 6.72
C LEU A 180 23.95 -0.50 7.42
N GLU A 181 22.61 -0.67 7.36
CA GLU A 181 21.54 -0.22 6.45
C GLU A 181 20.12 -0.41 7.10
N ASN A 182 19.06 0.08 6.42
CA ASN A 182 17.64 -0.38 6.45
C ASN A 182 16.61 0.01 7.54
N GLN A 183 15.49 0.59 7.07
CA GLN A 183 14.12 0.57 7.64
C GLN A 183 13.11 0.24 6.52
N ILE A 184 11.88 -0.21 6.84
CA ILE A 184 10.82 -0.55 5.85
C ILE A 184 9.40 -0.27 6.38
N PHE A 185 8.51 0.24 5.51
CA PHE A 185 7.05 0.30 5.69
C PHE A 185 6.36 -0.36 4.45
N ILE A 186 5.06 -0.33 4.13
CA ILE A 186 3.82 0.31 4.62
C ILE A 186 2.76 -0.80 4.92
N SER A 187 1.48 -0.46 5.06
CA SER A 187 0.36 -1.27 5.56
C SER A 187 -0.42 -2.16 4.57
N ALA A 188 -1.07 -3.19 5.11
CA ALA A 188 -2.46 -3.54 4.80
C ALA A 188 -3.20 -4.07 6.05
N ASP A 189 -4.54 -4.01 6.07
CA ASP A 189 -5.40 -4.41 7.20
C ASP A 189 -6.07 -5.77 6.99
N LEU A 190 -6.14 -6.60 8.06
CA LEU A 190 -6.92 -7.84 8.08
C LEU A 190 -7.75 -7.96 9.39
N PRO A 191 -9.05 -8.30 9.33
CA PRO A 191 -9.88 -8.48 10.52
C PRO A 191 -9.86 -9.94 11.03
N GLN A 192 -9.22 -10.16 12.18
CA GLN A 192 -9.42 -11.38 12.98
C GLN A 192 -10.54 -11.21 14.03
N THR A 193 -11.48 -12.16 14.05
CA THR A 193 -12.24 -12.58 15.23
C THR A 193 -12.57 -14.07 15.10
N LEU A 194 -12.66 -14.76 16.24
CA LEU A 194 -13.02 -16.18 16.37
C LEU A 194 -14.35 -16.30 17.12
N HIS A 195 -15.43 -15.96 16.43
CA HIS A 195 -16.82 -16.30 16.77
C HIS A 195 -17.62 -16.41 15.47
N HIS A 196 -18.88 -16.84 15.53
CA HIS A 196 -19.74 -17.03 14.35
C HIS A 196 -19.91 -15.72 13.57
N LEU A 197 -19.11 -15.56 12.52
CA LEU A 197 -19.22 -14.44 11.58
C LEU A 197 -20.54 -14.54 10.81
N SER A 198 -21.11 -13.40 10.43
CA SER A 198 -22.17 -13.39 9.43
C SER A 198 -21.66 -14.01 8.12
N MET A 199 -22.56 -14.62 7.34
CA MET A 199 -22.23 -15.25 6.06
C MET A 199 -21.55 -14.27 5.08
N SER A 200 -21.78 -12.96 5.21
CA SER A 200 -21.08 -11.92 4.44
C SER A 200 -19.65 -11.68 4.94
N THR A 201 -19.43 -11.57 6.25
CA THR A 201 -18.09 -11.27 6.81
C THR A 201 -17.15 -12.47 6.73
N SER A 202 -17.64 -13.70 6.89
CA SER A 202 -16.85 -14.91 6.65
C SER A 202 -16.43 -15.03 5.17
N PHE A 203 -17.36 -14.77 4.25
CA PHE A 203 -17.10 -14.75 2.82
C PHE A 203 -16.06 -13.69 2.43
N VAL A 204 -16.21 -12.43 2.87
CA VAL A 204 -15.26 -11.33 2.59
C VAL A 204 -13.88 -11.63 3.18
N ARG A 205 -13.81 -12.22 4.38
CA ARG A 205 -12.55 -12.68 4.99
C ARG A 205 -11.87 -13.73 4.11
N GLY A 206 -12.61 -14.76 3.66
CA GLY A 206 -12.10 -15.78 2.74
C GLY A 206 -11.59 -15.19 1.42
N GLN A 207 -12.32 -14.22 0.84
CA GLN A 207 -11.89 -13.53 -0.37
C GLN A 207 -10.55 -12.77 -0.21
N ALA A 208 -10.35 -12.08 0.92
CA ALA A 208 -9.07 -11.41 1.23
C ALA A 208 -7.93 -12.42 1.43
N GLN A 209 -8.22 -13.59 2.01
CA GLN A 209 -7.25 -14.64 2.26
C GLN A 209 -6.83 -15.34 0.94
N ASN A 210 -7.76 -15.54 0.01
CA ASN A 210 -7.47 -16.00 -1.36
C ASN A 210 -6.58 -14.99 -2.12
N TYR A 211 -6.79 -13.68 -1.94
CA TYR A 211 -5.92 -12.66 -2.53
C TYR A 211 -4.46 -12.75 -2.00
N ILE A 212 -4.28 -13.02 -0.69
CA ILE A 212 -2.94 -13.25 -0.10
C ILE A 212 -2.30 -14.52 -0.67
N ALA A 213 -3.08 -15.61 -0.81
CA ALA A 213 -2.58 -16.85 -1.42
C ALA A 213 -2.14 -16.65 -2.88
N GLY A 214 -2.89 -15.86 -3.65
CA GLY A 214 -2.52 -15.46 -5.01
C GLY A 214 -1.20 -14.70 -5.06
N PHE A 215 -1.00 -13.70 -4.18
CA PHE A 215 0.26 -12.96 -4.09
C PHE A 215 1.48 -13.89 -3.93
N ILE A 216 1.36 -14.91 -3.08
CA ILE A 216 2.38 -15.94 -2.85
C ILE A 216 2.64 -16.77 -4.13
N LEU A 217 1.62 -17.42 -4.69
CA LEU A 217 1.75 -18.27 -5.88
C LEU A 217 0.49 -18.26 -6.76
N SER A 218 0.66 -18.35 -8.07
CA SER A 218 -0.42 -18.69 -9.01
C SER A 218 -0.36 -20.18 -9.32
N SER A 219 -1.50 -20.85 -9.47
CA SER A 219 -1.55 -22.28 -9.83
C SER A 219 -2.78 -22.71 -10.64
N GLU A 220 -3.84 -21.91 -10.72
CA GLU A 220 -5.09 -22.29 -11.40
C GLU A 220 -5.61 -21.19 -12.36
N LYS A 221 -6.66 -21.53 -13.11
CA LYS A 221 -7.47 -20.56 -13.87
C LYS A 221 -8.46 -19.84 -12.94
N VAL A 222 -9.11 -18.79 -13.43
CA VAL A 222 -10.16 -18.07 -12.69
C VAL A 222 -11.28 -19.03 -12.29
N ALA A 223 -11.77 -18.90 -11.05
CA ALA A 223 -12.76 -19.78 -10.44
C ALA A 223 -13.71 -18.97 -9.53
N GLU A 224 -14.86 -19.53 -9.15
CA GLU A 224 -15.90 -18.81 -8.37
C GLU A 224 -15.39 -18.28 -7.01
N HIS A 225 -14.40 -18.95 -6.40
CA HIS A 225 -13.79 -18.48 -5.15
C HIS A 225 -12.81 -17.30 -5.32
N HIS A 226 -12.59 -16.81 -6.53
CA HIS A 226 -11.66 -15.70 -6.85
C HIS A 226 -12.34 -14.34 -7.06
N LEU A 227 -13.60 -14.15 -6.63
CA LEU A 227 -14.38 -12.94 -6.87
C LEU A 227 -13.69 -11.61 -6.52
N LEU A 228 -12.90 -11.52 -5.43
CA LEU A 228 -12.14 -10.31 -5.10
C LEU A 228 -10.90 -10.12 -6.00
N ILE A 229 -10.27 -11.19 -6.46
CA ILE A 229 -9.16 -11.09 -7.42
C ILE A 229 -9.73 -10.61 -8.76
N THR A 230 -10.80 -11.24 -9.25
CA THR A 230 -11.51 -10.86 -10.48
C THR A 230 -12.05 -9.43 -10.42
N ALA A 231 -12.58 -8.97 -9.28
CA ALA A 231 -13.06 -7.60 -9.10
C ALA A 231 -11.93 -6.54 -9.01
N ARG A 232 -10.68 -6.97 -8.84
CA ARG A 232 -9.48 -6.10 -8.87
C ARG A 232 -8.65 -6.24 -10.16
N GLU A 233 -9.03 -7.15 -11.04
CA GLU A 233 -8.40 -7.36 -12.35
C GLU A 233 -8.75 -6.21 -13.30
N TYR A 234 -7.76 -5.62 -13.96
CA TYR A 234 -8.01 -4.51 -14.88
C TYR A 234 -8.55 -4.95 -16.25
N GLN A 235 -8.31 -6.20 -16.66
CA GLN A 235 -8.77 -6.78 -17.91
C GLN A 235 -9.24 -8.23 -17.74
N SER A 236 -10.52 -8.50 -17.98
CA SER A 236 -11.12 -9.84 -17.92
C SER A 236 -10.49 -10.86 -18.89
N ASN A 237 -9.91 -10.39 -19.99
CA ASN A 237 -9.47 -11.23 -21.11
C ASN A 237 -7.98 -11.60 -21.03
N HIS A 238 -7.20 -10.86 -20.23
CA HIS A 238 -5.77 -11.05 -20.01
C HIS A 238 -5.49 -10.90 -18.52
N PRO A 239 -5.61 -11.98 -17.72
CA PRO A 239 -5.39 -11.91 -16.28
C PRO A 239 -3.95 -11.50 -15.97
N THR A 240 -3.81 -10.45 -15.18
CA THR A 240 -2.53 -9.89 -14.73
C THR A 240 -2.29 -10.09 -13.24
N LEU A 241 -3.35 -10.42 -12.48
CA LEU A 241 -3.24 -10.94 -11.13
C LEU A 241 -2.98 -12.46 -11.13
N LYS A 242 -2.47 -12.96 -10.00
CA LYS A 242 -2.21 -14.39 -9.76
C LYS A 242 -3.46 -15.06 -9.17
N TYR A 243 -3.81 -16.23 -9.68
CA TYR A 243 -4.95 -17.03 -9.23
C TYR A 243 -4.44 -18.33 -8.56
N PRO A 244 -4.57 -18.45 -7.23
CA PRO A 244 -4.09 -19.61 -6.46
C PRO A 244 -5.02 -20.82 -6.62
N SER A 245 -4.60 -21.97 -6.08
CA SER A 245 -5.45 -23.14 -5.91
C SER A 245 -6.21 -23.09 -4.60
N SER A 246 -7.36 -23.76 -4.55
CA SER A 246 -8.11 -23.97 -3.28
C SER A 246 -7.24 -24.61 -2.19
N THR A 247 -6.35 -25.54 -2.57
CA THR A 247 -5.35 -26.17 -1.69
C THR A 247 -4.37 -25.15 -1.11
N LEU A 248 -3.82 -24.24 -1.93
CA LEU A 248 -2.92 -23.20 -1.46
C LEU A 248 -3.63 -22.19 -0.54
N CYS A 249 -4.85 -21.78 -0.90
CA CYS A 249 -5.70 -20.94 -0.06
C CYS A 249 -5.92 -21.55 1.33
N SER A 250 -6.17 -22.87 1.42
CA SER A 250 -6.31 -23.59 2.68
C SER A 250 -5.05 -23.55 3.55
N ILE A 251 -3.87 -23.77 2.96
CA ILE A 251 -2.59 -23.77 3.70
C ILE A 251 -2.23 -22.37 4.20
N VAL A 252 -2.32 -21.37 3.32
CA VAL A 252 -2.11 -19.96 3.68
C VAL A 252 -3.08 -19.56 4.79
N GLN A 253 -4.32 -20.05 4.74
CA GLN A 253 -5.31 -19.76 5.77
C GLN A 253 -5.04 -20.45 7.12
N GLN A 254 -4.48 -21.66 7.12
CA GLN A 254 -4.00 -22.32 8.34
C GLN A 254 -2.83 -21.53 8.97
N ILE A 255 -1.88 -21.04 8.15
CA ILE A 255 -0.78 -20.19 8.62
C ILE A 255 -1.30 -18.88 9.25
N ILE A 256 -2.24 -18.19 8.58
CA ILE A 256 -2.84 -16.93 9.08
C ILE A 256 -3.52 -17.14 10.44
N ASN A 257 -4.25 -18.25 10.62
CA ASN A 257 -4.89 -18.58 11.89
C ASN A 257 -3.85 -18.90 12.98
N PHE A 258 -2.88 -19.77 12.68
CA PHE A 258 -1.83 -20.17 13.64
C PHE A 258 -1.03 -18.97 14.16
N VAL A 259 -0.61 -18.04 13.28
CA VAL A 259 0.08 -16.83 13.72
C VAL A 259 -0.84 -15.97 14.58
N GLY A 260 -2.13 -15.83 14.23
CA GLY A 260 -3.11 -15.11 15.05
C GLY A 260 -3.22 -15.63 16.48
N GLU A 261 -3.25 -16.95 16.66
CA GLU A 261 -3.36 -17.59 17.98
C GLU A 261 -2.07 -17.58 18.79
N LYS A 262 -0.90 -17.69 18.13
CA LYS A 262 0.38 -17.82 18.83
C LYS A 262 1.13 -16.50 19.05
N MET A 263 0.97 -15.51 18.18
CA MET A 263 1.88 -14.36 18.13
C MET A 263 1.92 -13.55 19.44
N SER A 264 0.79 -13.33 20.11
CA SER A 264 0.75 -12.62 21.40
C SER A 264 1.49 -13.34 22.55
N ASN A 265 1.76 -14.64 22.40
CA ASN A 265 2.54 -15.45 23.35
C ASN A 265 4.02 -15.56 22.99
N VAL A 266 4.44 -15.14 21.79
CA VAL A 266 5.82 -15.28 21.31
C VAL A 266 6.46 -14.00 20.76
N CYS A 267 5.71 -12.89 20.63
CA CYS A 267 6.20 -11.66 20.01
C CYS A 267 7.33 -10.95 20.77
N LEU A 268 7.62 -11.37 22.00
CA LEU A 268 8.73 -10.88 22.83
C LEU A 268 9.88 -11.89 22.96
N HIS A 269 9.77 -13.08 22.34
CA HIS A 269 10.82 -14.08 22.37
C HIS A 269 11.89 -13.81 21.29
N PRO A 270 13.16 -14.15 21.52
CA PRO A 270 14.16 -14.16 20.44
C PRO A 270 13.77 -15.18 19.35
N ASN A 271 14.25 -14.94 18.13
CA ASN A 271 14.12 -15.88 17.00
C ASN A 271 12.68 -16.29 16.61
N ILE A 272 11.69 -15.41 16.82
CA ILE A 272 10.25 -15.60 16.56
C ILE A 272 9.98 -16.35 15.25
N HIS A 273 10.62 -15.93 14.15
CA HIS A 273 10.44 -16.53 12.83
C HIS A 273 10.81 -18.02 12.82
N SER A 274 11.97 -18.39 13.38
CA SER A 274 12.44 -19.78 13.45
C SER A 274 11.53 -20.62 14.35
N THR A 275 11.12 -20.07 15.50
CA THR A 275 10.18 -20.71 16.44
C THR A 275 8.84 -21.03 15.77
N LEU A 276 8.25 -20.06 15.06
CA LEU A 276 6.99 -20.26 14.32
C LEU A 276 7.17 -21.19 13.11
N THR A 277 8.32 -21.13 12.40
CA THR A 277 8.62 -22.02 11.27
C THR A 277 8.72 -23.47 11.72
N ASN A 278 9.41 -23.75 12.83
CA ASN A 278 9.57 -25.09 13.37
C ASN A 278 8.24 -25.68 13.84
N ALA A 279 7.41 -24.89 14.54
CA ALA A 279 6.09 -25.33 14.98
C ALA A 279 5.14 -25.57 13.78
N LEU A 280 5.17 -24.72 12.74
CA LEU A 280 4.39 -24.93 11.53
C LEU A 280 4.85 -26.16 10.73
N ASN A 281 6.15 -26.41 10.62
CA ASN A 281 6.69 -27.62 9.97
C ASN A 281 6.27 -28.92 10.68
N GLN A 282 5.90 -28.87 11.96
CA GLN A 282 5.40 -30.00 12.73
C GLN A 282 3.86 -30.17 12.67
N GLN A 283 3.11 -29.14 12.25
CA GLN A 283 1.64 -29.10 12.34
C GLN A 283 0.92 -28.95 10.99
N LEU A 284 1.55 -28.35 9.98
CA LEU A 284 0.96 -28.22 8.64
C LEU A 284 1.17 -29.48 7.83
N PHE A 285 0.07 -30.15 7.48
CA PHE A 285 0.07 -31.11 6.38
C PHE A 285 0.07 -30.35 5.04
N PHE A 286 1.09 -30.60 4.21
CA PHE A 286 1.15 -30.11 2.83
C PHE A 286 0.68 -31.22 1.87
N PRO A 287 -0.50 -31.07 1.22
CA PRO A 287 -1.07 -32.05 0.30
C PRO A 287 -0.19 -32.33 -0.93
N PHE A 288 -0.44 -33.46 -1.58
CA PHE A 288 0.41 -33.99 -2.66
C PHE A 288 0.53 -33.03 -3.86
N GLU A 289 -0.51 -32.26 -4.13
CA GLU A 289 -0.64 -31.32 -5.24
C GLU A 289 0.40 -30.18 -5.20
N LEU A 290 1.04 -29.96 -4.04
CA LEU A 290 2.11 -28.98 -3.84
C LEU A 290 3.48 -29.63 -3.55
N ASN A 291 3.56 -30.97 -3.60
CA ASN A 291 4.77 -31.74 -3.31
C ASN A 291 5.47 -32.21 -4.61
N CYS A 292 6.02 -31.27 -5.38
CA CYS A 292 6.94 -31.60 -6.47
C CYS A 292 8.10 -32.47 -5.95
N SER A 293 8.42 -33.58 -6.63
CA SER A 293 9.45 -34.55 -6.23
C SER A 293 10.81 -33.92 -5.88
N GLU A 294 11.27 -32.99 -6.71
CA GLU A 294 12.54 -32.28 -6.57
C GLU A 294 12.45 -31.07 -5.62
N HIS A 295 11.31 -30.36 -5.64
CA HIS A 295 11.20 -29.02 -5.06
C HIS A 295 10.34 -28.93 -3.78
N LYS A 296 9.68 -30.02 -3.36
CA LYS A 296 8.73 -30.09 -2.23
C LYS A 296 9.18 -29.31 -1.00
N ASP A 297 10.39 -29.57 -0.51
CA ASP A 297 10.88 -29.03 0.76
C ASP A 297 11.22 -27.53 0.62
N ASN A 298 11.72 -27.11 -0.55
CA ASN A 298 11.93 -25.70 -0.88
C ASN A 298 10.61 -24.93 -1.05
N PHE A 299 9.59 -25.51 -1.70
CA PHE A 299 8.26 -24.90 -1.81
C PHE A 299 7.59 -24.74 -0.45
N ARG A 300 7.57 -25.80 0.37
CA ARG A 300 7.05 -25.79 1.75
C ARG A 300 7.68 -24.67 2.58
N LEU A 301 9.02 -24.64 2.63
CA LEU A 301 9.77 -23.66 3.40
C LEU A 301 9.54 -22.23 2.89
N ASN A 302 9.48 -21.99 1.58
CA ASN A 302 9.22 -20.65 1.05
C ASN A 302 7.79 -20.17 1.26
N ILE A 303 6.77 -21.04 1.13
CA ILE A 303 5.38 -20.69 1.44
C ILE A 303 5.24 -20.33 2.92
N ILE A 304 5.81 -21.12 3.83
CA ILE A 304 5.82 -20.83 5.28
C ILE A 304 6.58 -19.53 5.56
N LYS A 305 7.80 -19.37 5.06
CA LYS A 305 8.67 -18.20 5.30
C LYS A 305 8.04 -16.89 4.81
N LEU A 306 7.47 -16.87 3.60
CA LEU A 306 6.83 -15.68 3.06
C LEU A 306 5.56 -15.33 3.84
N SER A 307 4.71 -16.32 4.14
CA SER A 307 3.48 -16.13 4.92
C SER A 307 3.78 -15.64 6.34
N LEU A 308 4.78 -16.25 7.02
CA LEU A 308 5.23 -15.83 8.34
C LEU A 308 5.78 -14.41 8.33
N LYS A 309 6.66 -14.05 7.38
CA LYS A 309 7.18 -12.67 7.26
C LYS A 309 6.03 -11.66 7.17
N MET A 310 5.05 -11.91 6.29
CA MET A 310 3.89 -11.02 6.11
C MET A 310 3.05 -10.92 7.39
N MET A 311 2.74 -12.04 8.05
CA MET A 311 1.86 -12.04 9.23
C MET A 311 2.53 -11.48 10.50
N ILE A 312 3.84 -11.73 10.70
CA ILE A 312 4.63 -11.12 11.77
C ILE A 312 4.69 -9.59 11.59
N GLN A 313 5.01 -9.13 10.38
CA GLN A 313 5.07 -7.69 10.06
C GLN A 313 3.69 -7.02 10.22
N HIS A 314 2.61 -7.68 9.80
CA HIS A 314 1.24 -7.21 10.02
C HIS A 314 0.92 -7.08 11.53
N TYR A 315 1.21 -8.10 12.34
CA TYR A 315 0.97 -8.07 13.78
C TYR A 315 1.70 -6.91 14.48
N CYS A 316 2.99 -6.73 14.21
CA CYS A 316 3.77 -5.64 14.80
C CYS A 316 3.25 -4.26 14.35
N THR A 317 2.82 -4.14 13.09
CA THR A 317 2.19 -2.92 12.56
C THR A 317 0.89 -2.59 13.30
N GLU A 318 0.08 -3.60 13.63
CA GLU A 318 -1.18 -3.43 14.36
C GLU A 318 -0.96 -2.96 15.81
N VAL A 319 -0.01 -3.56 16.53
CA VAL A 319 0.39 -3.12 17.88
C VAL A 319 0.90 -1.67 17.84
N ASN A 320 1.76 -1.33 16.87
CA ASN A 320 2.28 0.02 16.71
C ASN A 320 1.19 1.06 16.39
N ARG A 321 0.20 0.71 15.56
CA ARG A 321 -0.95 1.57 15.25
C ARG A 321 -1.82 1.86 16.47
N ILE A 322 -1.95 0.90 17.40
CA ILE A 322 -2.65 1.09 18.67
C ILE A 322 -1.83 1.99 19.60
N LEU A 323 -0.51 1.75 19.73
CA LEU A 323 0.40 2.60 20.54
C LEU A 323 0.33 4.09 20.18
N VAL A 324 0.15 4.42 18.89
CA VAL A 324 0.05 5.81 18.41
C VAL A 324 -1.40 6.30 18.24
N GLY A 325 -2.41 5.52 18.63
CA GLY A 325 -3.82 5.91 18.56
C GLY A 325 -4.45 5.96 17.16
N LYS A 326 -3.72 5.50 16.12
CA LYS A 326 -4.24 5.37 14.74
C LYS A 326 -5.23 4.23 14.59
N ARG A 327 -5.26 3.29 15.53
CA ARG A 327 -6.23 2.20 15.64
C ARG A 327 -6.82 2.20 17.04
N GLN A 328 -8.15 2.21 17.14
CA GLN A 328 -8.84 1.98 18.41
C GLN A 328 -8.80 0.49 18.77
N LEU A 329 -8.76 0.18 20.06
CA LEU A 329 -8.91 -1.19 20.54
C LEU A 329 -10.33 -1.68 20.21
N ARG A 330 -10.49 -2.95 19.83
CA ARG A 330 -11.80 -3.55 19.60
C ARG A 330 -12.44 -3.88 20.95
N GLU A 331 -13.75 -3.73 21.05
CA GLU A 331 -14.53 -3.96 22.29
C GLU A 331 -14.27 -5.35 22.88
N ASN A 332 -14.20 -6.37 22.01
CA ASN A 332 -13.93 -7.76 22.36
C ASN A 332 -12.49 -8.20 21.99
N GLU A 333 -11.51 -7.30 22.03
CA GLU A 333 -10.10 -7.69 21.83
C GLU A 333 -9.66 -8.65 22.95
N THR A 334 -9.04 -9.77 22.59
CA THR A 334 -8.53 -10.76 23.55
C THR A 334 -7.04 -10.58 23.80
N ASP A 335 -6.29 -10.14 22.78
CA ASP A 335 -4.83 -10.04 22.74
C ASP A 335 -4.25 -9.16 23.89
N PRO A 336 -3.42 -9.72 24.78
CA PRO A 336 -2.83 -8.97 25.90
C PRO A 336 -1.86 -7.87 25.46
N VAL A 337 -1.14 -8.06 24.35
CA VAL A 337 -0.14 -7.10 23.87
C VAL A 337 -0.83 -5.90 23.23
N LYS A 338 -1.91 -6.12 22.47
CA LYS A 338 -2.76 -5.03 21.96
C LYS A 338 -3.46 -4.27 23.10
N LYS A 339 -3.88 -4.96 24.17
CA LYS A 339 -4.39 -4.32 25.39
C LYS A 339 -3.33 -3.45 26.06
N MET A 340 -2.12 -3.96 26.30
CA MET A 340 -1.00 -3.19 26.85
C MET A 340 -0.66 -1.97 26.00
N ALA A 341 -0.66 -2.10 24.68
CA ALA A 341 -0.47 -0.99 23.75
C ALA A 341 -1.56 0.09 23.90
N HIS A 342 -2.82 -0.31 24.03
CA HIS A 342 -3.92 0.64 24.25
C HIS A 342 -3.84 1.30 25.63
N THR A 343 -3.52 0.56 26.70
CA THR A 343 -3.29 1.12 28.04
C THR A 343 -2.14 2.12 28.03
N TRP A 344 -1.06 1.84 27.30
CA TRP A 344 0.05 2.78 27.13
C TRP A 344 -0.39 4.05 26.39
N TYR A 345 -1.12 3.93 25.29
CA TYR A 345 -1.64 5.07 24.54
C TYR A 345 -2.58 5.93 25.40
N SER A 346 -3.54 5.31 26.08
CA SER A 346 -4.52 6.00 26.93
C SER A 346 -3.87 6.67 28.15
N LYS A 347 -2.71 6.19 28.63
CA LYS A 347 -1.93 6.82 29.71
C LYS A 347 -1.04 7.98 29.23
N HIS A 348 -0.46 7.91 28.03
CA HIS A 348 0.58 8.85 27.57
C HIS A 348 0.13 9.80 26.45
N SER A 349 -1.04 9.59 25.83
CA SER A 349 -1.61 10.55 24.89
C SER A 349 -1.94 11.86 25.60
N LYS A 350 -1.37 12.97 25.14
CA LYS A 350 -1.53 14.31 25.77
C LYS A 350 -2.92 14.93 25.57
N THR A 351 -3.87 14.16 25.06
CA THR A 351 -5.27 14.56 24.86
C THR A 351 -6.16 13.98 25.96
N ARG A 352 -6.21 14.67 27.10
CA ARG A 352 -7.51 14.81 27.79
C ARG A 352 -8.47 15.37 26.74
N LYS A 353 -9.47 14.60 26.32
CA LYS A 353 -10.67 15.20 25.72
C LYS A 353 -11.36 15.98 26.83
N THR A 354 -11.10 17.29 26.92
CA THR A 354 -12.05 18.21 27.52
C THR A 354 -13.34 18.08 26.70
N GLN A 355 -14.31 17.38 27.27
CA GLN A 355 -15.64 17.21 26.67
C GLN A 355 -16.32 18.58 26.68
N GLY A 356 -16.17 19.32 25.59
CA GLY A 356 -16.66 20.69 25.47
C GLY A 356 -18.18 20.72 25.68
N LYS A 357 -18.65 21.61 26.57
CA LYS A 357 -20.08 21.82 26.87
C LYS A 357 -20.82 22.55 25.74
N PHE A 358 -20.58 22.18 24.49
CA PHE A 358 -21.25 22.72 23.31
C PHE A 358 -21.50 21.59 22.30
N ASN A 359 -22.65 20.93 22.49
CA ASN A 359 -23.43 20.16 21.51
C ASN A 359 -24.78 19.80 22.18
N LEU A 360 -25.56 20.85 22.43
CA LEU A 360 -26.99 20.82 22.72
C LEU A 360 -27.58 22.01 21.97
N ILE A 361 -28.73 21.79 21.31
CA ILE A 361 -29.23 22.50 20.11
C ILE A 361 -28.51 22.00 18.84
#